data_AF-C5F092-F1
#
_entry.id   AF-C5F092-F1
#
_cell.length_a   1.000
_cell.length_b   1.000
_cell.length_c   1.000
_cell.angle_alpha   90.00
_cell.angle_beta   90.00
_cell.angle_gamma   90.00
#
_symmetry.space_group_name_H-M   'P 1'
#
loop_
_entity.id
_entity.type
_entity.pdbx_description
1 polymer ?
#
loop_
_entity_poly.entity_id
_entity_poly.type
_entity_poly.pdbx_seq_one_letter_code
_entity_poly.pdbx_strand_id
1 'polypeptide(L)' 'MLIEVARTIGFGLFINSTYSLMNGNLSFNNLYIALISLAAIAGSYYYEKRSKK' A
#
# COMPACT_ATOMS: atom_id res chain seq x y z
N MET A 1 10.83 -9.68 8.60
CA MET A 1 11.82 -8.68 8.12
C MET A 1 11.53 -8.15 6.71
N LEU A 2 11.85 -8.85 5.61
CA LEU A 2 11.67 -8.30 4.24
C LEU A 2 10.19 -7.98 3.89
N ILE A 3 9.26 -8.85 4.28
CA ILE A 3 7.81 -8.64 4.09
C ILE A 3 7.28 -7.47 4.93
N GLU A 4 7.78 -7.29 6.16
CA GLU A 4 7.42 -6.17 7.01
C GLU A 4 7.93 -4.84 6.44
N VAL A 5 9.17 -4.81 5.94
CA VAL A 5 9.73 -3.60 5.30
C VAL A 5 8.89 -3.23 4.08
N ALA A 6 8.57 -4.19 3.21
CA ALA A 6 7.70 -3.95 2.05
C ALA A 6 6.31 -3.46 2.46
N ARG A 7 5.73 -4.02 3.53
CA ARG A 7 4.43 -3.60 4.08
C ARG A 7 4.49 -2.18 4.64
N THR A 8 5.53 -1.82 5.39
CA THR A 8 5.73 -0.47 5.93
C THR A 8 5.87 0.58 4.83
N ILE A 9 6.66 0.27 3.79
CA ILE A 9 6.78 1.14 2.60
C ILE A 9 5.41 1.28 1.91
N GLY A 10 4.70 0.16 1.71
CA GLY A 10 3.35 0.15 1.14
C GLY A 10 2.37 1.03 1.92
N PHE A 11 2.37 0.96 3.26
CA PHE A 11 1.53 1.83 4.09
C PHE A 11 1.91 3.32 3.95
N GLY A 12 3.20 3.64 3.92
CA GLY A 12 3.65 5.03 3.72
C GLY A 12 3.18 5.62 2.39
N LEU A 13 3.32 4.85 1.31
CA LEU A 13 2.86 5.24 -0.02
C LEU A 13 1.33 5.35 -0.10
N PHE A 14 0.61 4.44 0.54
CA PHE A 14 -0.85 4.48 0.62
C PHE A 14 -1.35 5.74 1.35
N ILE A 15 -0.79 6.04 2.52
CA ILE A 15 -1.20 7.23 3.31
C ILE A 15 -0.90 8.51 2.54
N ASN A 16 0.30 8.63 1.95
CA ASN A 16 0.68 9.85 1.24
C ASN A 16 -0.17 10.11 -0.01
N SER A 17 -0.42 9.07 -0.80
CA SER A 17 -1.25 9.16 -2.01
C SER A 17 -2.72 9.45 -1.69
N THR A 18 -3.29 8.78 -0.68
CA THR A 18 -4.67 9.04 -0.24
C THR A 18 -4.82 10.44 0.37
N TYR A 19 -3.86 10.90 1.18
CA TYR A 19 -3.84 12.26 1.69
C TYR A 19 -3.78 13.31 0.56
N SER A 20 -2.97 13.07 -0.47
CA SER A 20 -2.91 13.93 -1.65
C SER A 20 -4.23 13.97 -2.41
N LEU A 21 -4.88 12.81 -2.61
CA LEU A 21 -6.21 12.72 -3.24
C LEU A 21 -7.27 13.47 -2.42
N MET A 22 -7.26 13.31 -1.09
CA MET A 22 -8.19 13.99 -0.18
C MET A 22 -8.03 15.52 -0.20
N ASN A 23 -6.81 16.01 -0.42
CA ASN A 23 -6.53 17.45 -0.58
C ASN A 23 -6.86 17.98 -1.98
N GLY A 24 -7.57 17.22 -2.82
CA GLY A 24 -8.00 17.65 -4.16
C GLY A 24 -6.97 17.42 -5.27
N ASN A 25 -5.81 16.83 -4.98
CA ASN A 25 -4.84 16.44 -6.02
C ASN A 25 -5.23 15.08 -6.64
N LEU A 26 -6.29 15.11 -7.44
CA LEU A 26 -6.87 13.96 -8.16
C LEU A 26 -6.05 13.55 -9.40
N SER A 27 -4.73 13.43 -9.24
CA SER A 27 -3.87 12.92 -10.30
C SER A 27 -4.01 11.40 -10.44
N PHE A 28 -3.96 10.90 -11.67
CA PHE A 28 -3.91 9.46 -11.95
C PHE A 28 -2.72 8.79 -11.24
N ASN A 29 -1.60 9.49 -11.08
CA ASN A 29 -0.44 8.99 -10.34
C ASN A 29 -0.78 8.67 -8.89
N ASN A 30 -1.46 9.57 -8.18
CA ASN A 30 -1.86 9.33 -6.79
C ASN A 30 -2.85 8.16 -6.70
N LEU A 31 -3.77 8.06 -7.65
CA LEU A 31 -4.72 6.96 -7.73
C LEU A 31 -4.01 5.60 -7.91
N TYR A 32 -3.08 5.50 -8.86
CA TYR A 32 -2.33 4.27 -9.11
C TYR A 32 -1.45 3.89 -7.92
N ILE A 33 -0.76 4.87 -7.31
CA ILE A 33 0.06 4.62 -6.13
C ILE A 33 -0.82 4.09 -4.99
N ALA A 34 -1.99 4.67 -4.74
CA ALA A 34 -2.91 4.20 -3.71
C ALA A 34 -3.35 2.75 -3.97
N LEU A 35 -3.75 2.42 -5.20
CA LEU A 35 -4.23 1.08 -5.57
C LEU A 35 -3.12 0.01 -5.49
N ILE A 36 -1.93 0.30 -6.02
CA ILE A 36 -0.79 -0.63 -5.99
C ILE A 36 -0.33 -0.85 -4.55
N SER A 37 -0.28 0.22 -3.76
CA SER A 37 0.09 0.13 -2.34
C SER A 37 -0.91 -0.74 -1.56
N LEU A 38 -2.21 -0.57 -1.82
CA LEU A 38 -3.25 -1.39 -1.21
C LEU A 38 -3.11 -2.87 -1.59
N ALA A 39 -2.85 -3.17 -2.87
CA ALA A 39 -2.64 -4.53 -3.36
C ALA A 39 -1.40 -5.18 -2.72
N ALA A 40 -0.30 -4.43 -2.56
CA ALA A 40 0.91 -4.91 -1.91
C ALA A 40 0.67 -5.22 -0.42
N ILE A 41 -0.06 -4.35 0.30
CA ILE A 41 -0.44 -4.57 1.70
C ILE A 41 -1.31 -5.83 1.82
N ALA A 42 -2.37 -5.94 1.01
CA ALA A 42 -3.28 -7.09 1.03
C ALA A 42 -2.55 -8.41 0.68
N GLY A 43 -1.70 -8.38 -0.35
CA GLY A 43 -0.87 -9.51 -0.74
C GLY A 43 0.10 -9.94 0.37
N SER A 44 0.71 -8.98 1.07
CA SER A 44 1.59 -9.28 2.21
C SER A 44 0.84 -9.96 3.36
N TYR A 45 -0.40 -9.55 3.65
CA TYR A 45 -1.25 -10.19 4.65
C TYR A 45 -1.63 -11.62 4.25
N TYR A 46 -1.99 -11.81 2.98
CA TYR A 46 -2.34 -13.13 2.46
C TYR A 46 -1.15 -14.09 2.52
N TYR A 47 0.04 -13.63 2.12
CA TYR A 47 1.26 -14.43 2.17
C TYR A 47 1.64 -14.81 3.60
N GLU A 48 1.58 -13.86 4.54
CA GLU A 48 1.87 -14.14 5.95
C GLU A 48 0.89 -15.17 6.54
N LYS A 49 -0.40 -15.06 6.22
CA LYS A 49 -1.43 -16.01 6.66
C LYS A 49 -1.19 -17.41 6.10
N ARG A 50 -0.67 -17.54 4.88
CA ARG A 50 -0.29 -18.83 4.28
C ARG A 50 0.99 -19.40 4.87
N SER A 51 1.98 -18.55 5.17
CA SER A 51 3.28 -18.97 5.71
C SER A 51 3.21 -19.46 7.16
N LYS A 52 2.13 -19.15 7.90
CA LYS A 52 1.90 -19.60 9.28
C LYS A 52 1.07 -20.90 9.36
N LYS A 53 0.71 -21.52 8.23
CA LYS A 53 0.11 -22.86 8.13
C LYS A 53 1.17 -23.88 7.76
#